data_AF-F2PLA7-F1
#
_entry.id   AF-F2PLA7-F1
#
_cell.length_a   1.000
_cell.length_b   1.000
_cell.length_c   1.000
_cell.angle_alpha   90.00
_cell.angle_beta   90.00
_cell.angle_gamma   90.00
#
_symmetry.space_group_name_H-M   'P 1'
#
loop_
_entity.id
_entity.type
_entity.pdbx_description
1 polymer ?
#
loop_
_entity_poly.entity_id
_entity_poly.type
_entity_poly.pdbx_seq_one_letter_code
_entity_poly.pdbx_strand_id
1 'polypeptide(L)'
;MVAVSTAFASRQLFSSMSRRSMSSTAHLHFLRESLMGSNSSNNDRVERFSSADLSSAKVSHRPPAVKKGSLGSGSIFSDGEVSTSGPTPKKRASKKDKDEDEDVEQSTALADRNRDTISRTLIPHPERRARWERKMVIRAVKNRGQLTKEEVIQQSERELQSRSHWFKTSVKKLGPLARQVAGKKVEDAIMQMRYSKKKAAKDVLAFLEQARNEAIVSRGMGIKSTDDGSKEVEIKLKDGKRYTVRDEREIYVDQAWVNRGPYGVDFDHRARGQINRLRPPYTALAVVLKEEKTRVREWRDRTEKALRERKEKLWVQMPDRRVTGQSQYYSW
;
A
#
# COMPACT_ATOMS: atom_id res chain seq x y z
N MET A 1 -60.68 3.82 20.38
CA MET A 1 -60.14 3.09 19.22
C MET A 1 -60.50 3.86 17.97
N VAL A 2 -59.61 4.75 17.52
CA VAL A 2 -59.84 5.58 16.32
C VAL A 2 -58.72 5.24 15.34
N ALA A 3 -59.08 4.59 14.23
CA ALA A 3 -58.18 4.22 13.16
C ALA A 3 -57.99 5.41 12.21
N VAL A 4 -56.76 5.91 12.11
CA VAL A 4 -56.36 6.89 11.10
C VAL A 4 -55.54 6.15 10.05
N SER A 5 -56.17 5.90 8.90
CA SER A 5 -55.55 5.31 7.72
C SER A 5 -54.70 6.37 7.02
N THR A 6 -53.40 6.12 6.88
CA THR A 6 -52.47 6.99 6.13
C THR A 6 -52.21 6.38 4.76
N ALA A 7 -52.68 7.06 3.72
CA ALA A 7 -52.48 6.68 2.32
C ALA A 7 -51.06 7.07 1.86
N PHE A 8 -50.25 6.06 1.54
CA PHE A 8 -48.95 6.19 0.90
C PHE A 8 -49.14 6.41 -0.61
N ALA A 9 -48.92 7.65 -1.09
CA ALA A 9 -48.90 7.96 -2.52
C ALA A 9 -47.47 7.78 -3.07
N SER A 10 -47.25 6.69 -3.80
CA SER A 10 -46.02 6.40 -4.53
C SER A 10 -45.95 7.25 -5.82
N ARG A 11 -45.05 8.22 -5.88
CA ARG A 11 -44.67 8.91 -7.12
C ARG A 11 -43.60 8.08 -7.85
N GLN A 12 -44.01 7.41 -8.91
CA GLN A 12 -43.11 6.83 -9.91
C GLN A 12 -42.56 7.96 -10.80
N LEU A 13 -41.23 8.10 -10.82
CA LEU A 13 -40.52 8.98 -11.74
C LEU A 13 -40.20 8.19 -13.02
N PHE A 14 -40.82 8.59 -14.13
CA PHE A 14 -40.48 8.13 -15.46
C PHE A 14 -39.12 8.72 -15.88
N SER A 15 -38.12 7.85 -16.07
CA SER A 15 -36.84 8.18 -16.69
C SER A 15 -36.94 7.93 -18.19
N SER A 16 -37.00 9.00 -18.99
CA SER A 16 -36.90 8.93 -20.44
C SER A 16 -35.42 8.81 -20.85
N MET A 17 -35.03 7.61 -21.27
CA MET A 17 -33.73 7.36 -21.90
C MET A 17 -33.75 7.89 -23.33
N SER A 18 -33.14 9.06 -23.57
CA SER A 18 -32.82 9.52 -24.92
C SER A 18 -31.58 8.76 -25.42
N ARG A 19 -31.81 7.79 -26.32
CA ARG A 19 -30.76 7.16 -27.12
C ARG A 19 -30.30 8.13 -28.20
N ARG A 20 -29.13 8.75 -28.05
CA ARG A 20 -28.44 9.40 -29.15
C ARG A 20 -27.58 8.38 -29.88
N SER A 21 -28.01 8.07 -31.10
CA SER A 21 -27.24 7.40 -32.14
C SER A 21 -26.01 8.23 -32.49
N MET A 22 -24.82 7.63 -32.49
CA MET A 22 -23.60 8.20 -33.07
C MET A 22 -23.28 7.40 -34.33
N SER A 23 -23.59 7.97 -35.49
CA SER A 23 -23.15 7.50 -36.79
C SER A 23 -21.70 7.91 -37.04
N SER A 24 -20.93 6.98 -37.59
CA SER A 24 -19.58 7.16 -38.14
C SER A 24 -19.56 8.14 -39.31
N THR A 25 -18.47 8.91 -39.46
CA THR A 25 -17.40 8.69 -40.47
C THR A 25 -16.38 9.84 -40.52
N ALA A 26 -15.13 9.44 -40.72
CA ALA A 26 -14.05 10.02 -41.51
C ALA A 26 -13.73 11.54 -41.51
N HIS A 27 -12.41 11.79 -41.33
CA HIS A 27 -11.53 12.77 -42.01
C HIS A 27 -10.79 13.70 -41.06
N LEU A 28 -9.55 13.35 -40.71
CA LEU A 28 -8.48 14.33 -40.45
C LEU A 28 -7.11 13.69 -40.77
N HIS A 29 -6.78 13.65 -42.06
CA HIS A 29 -5.41 13.80 -42.52
C HIS A 29 -5.30 15.24 -43.03
N PHE A 30 -4.52 16.07 -42.34
CA PHE A 30 -3.67 17.17 -42.84
C PHE A 30 -3.38 18.14 -41.68
N LEU A 31 -2.17 18.70 -41.70
CA LEU A 31 -1.59 19.68 -40.77
C LEU A 31 -0.93 19.13 -39.49
N ARG A 32 0.15 18.36 -39.70
CA ARG A 32 1.30 18.38 -38.77
C ARG A 32 2.56 18.65 -39.56
N GLU A 33 2.76 19.91 -39.89
CA GLU A 33 4.06 20.43 -40.29
C GLU A 33 4.17 21.87 -39.79
N SER A 34 5.39 22.27 -39.41
CA SER A 34 5.74 23.55 -38.80
C SER A 34 5.51 23.67 -37.29
N LEU A 35 6.41 23.07 -36.49
CA LEU A 35 7.10 23.77 -35.40
C LEU A 35 8.23 22.89 -34.80
N MET A 36 9.30 22.67 -35.54
CA MET A 36 10.59 22.25 -34.97
C MET A 36 11.70 22.80 -35.88
N GLY A 37 12.17 23.99 -35.54
CA GLY A 37 13.34 24.62 -36.14
C GLY A 37 14.13 25.33 -35.06
N SER A 38 15.09 24.63 -34.45
CA SER A 38 16.28 25.23 -33.87
C SER A 38 17.37 24.18 -33.58
N ASN A 39 18.37 24.21 -34.47
CA ASN A 39 19.81 24.00 -34.26
C ASN A 39 20.30 22.95 -33.23
N SER A 40 20.68 21.79 -33.78
CA SER A 40 21.77 20.94 -33.27
C SER A 40 23.04 21.21 -34.07
N SER A 41 24.14 21.56 -33.40
CA SER A 41 25.49 21.53 -33.97
C SER A 41 26.15 20.17 -33.68
N ASN A 42 26.60 19.49 -34.74
CA ASN A 42 27.76 18.59 -34.91
C ASN A 42 28.12 17.62 -33.76
N ASN A 43 28.42 16.33 -33.96
CA ASN A 43 28.96 15.62 -35.11
C ASN A 43 28.86 14.12 -34.76
N ASP A 44 28.26 13.27 -35.60
CA ASP A 44 28.63 11.85 -35.63
C ASP A 44 28.23 11.21 -36.96
N ARG A 45 29.22 10.60 -37.60
CA ARG A 45 29.12 9.90 -38.88
C ARG A 45 28.27 8.66 -38.72
N VAL A 46 27.13 8.62 -39.43
CA VAL A 46 26.40 7.38 -39.67
C VAL A 46 26.27 7.20 -41.18
N GLU A 47 26.97 6.18 -41.67
CA GLU A 47 26.87 5.60 -43.01
C GLU A 47 25.40 5.43 -43.42
N ARG A 48 25.00 6.06 -44.52
CA ARG A 48 23.66 5.91 -45.09
C ARG A 48 23.59 4.59 -45.85
N PHE A 49 22.95 3.59 -45.27
CA PHE A 49 22.47 2.44 -46.04
C PHE A 49 21.36 2.91 -46.99
N SER A 50 21.62 2.82 -48.29
CA SER A 50 20.65 3.12 -49.34
C SER A 50 19.51 2.10 -49.32
N SER A 51 18.29 2.59 -49.14
CA SER A 51 17.04 1.85 -49.22
C SER A 51 16.64 1.64 -50.69
N ALA A 52 17.35 0.76 -51.39
CA ALA A 52 16.87 0.16 -52.63
C ALA A 52 16.94 -1.35 -52.43
N ASP A 53 15.90 -2.05 -52.90
CA ASP A 53 15.65 -3.50 -52.78
C ASP A 53 14.87 -3.96 -51.53
N LEU A 54 13.63 -3.48 -51.40
CA LEU A 54 12.61 -4.07 -50.49
C LEU A 54 11.46 -4.76 -51.22
N SER A 55 11.74 -5.40 -52.36
CA SER A 55 10.78 -6.24 -53.07
C SER A 55 11.35 -7.64 -53.33
N SER A 56 11.48 -8.45 -52.28
CA SER A 56 11.34 -9.94 -52.33
C SER A 56 11.74 -10.68 -51.05
N ALA A 57 11.85 -10.06 -49.88
CA ALA A 57 12.08 -10.82 -48.64
C ALA A 57 10.75 -11.30 -48.04
N LYS A 58 10.25 -12.44 -48.51
CA LYS A 58 9.16 -13.16 -47.83
C LYS A 58 9.74 -13.81 -46.56
N VAL A 59 9.78 -13.03 -45.47
CA VAL A 59 10.27 -13.50 -44.17
C VAL A 59 9.27 -14.50 -43.59
N SER A 60 9.48 -15.78 -43.89
CA SER A 60 8.88 -16.88 -43.15
C SER A 60 9.58 -16.98 -41.80
N HIS A 61 9.03 -16.33 -40.77
CA HIS A 61 9.43 -16.64 -39.39
C HIS A 61 8.96 -18.04 -39.04
N ARG A 62 9.78 -19.05 -39.32
CA ARG A 62 9.68 -20.36 -38.67
C ARG A 62 10.47 -20.29 -37.37
N PRO A 63 9.86 -20.54 -36.19
CA PRO A 63 10.62 -20.70 -34.97
C PRO A 63 11.61 -21.87 -35.18
N PRO A 64 12.85 -21.79 -34.64
CA PRO A 64 13.79 -22.88 -34.73
C PRO A 64 13.16 -24.14 -34.13
N ALA A 65 13.36 -25.28 -34.79
CA ALA A 65 12.84 -26.55 -34.30
C ALA A 65 13.36 -26.81 -32.89
N VAL A 66 12.45 -26.89 -31.91
CA VAL A 66 12.78 -27.23 -30.54
C VAL A 66 13.37 -28.64 -30.56
N LYS A 67 14.68 -28.77 -30.33
CA LYS A 67 15.33 -30.06 -30.13
C LYS A 67 14.76 -30.65 -28.85
N LYS A 68 13.84 -31.60 -28.98
CA LYS A 68 13.36 -32.41 -27.85
C LYS A 68 14.57 -33.22 -27.38
N GLY A 69 15.09 -32.91 -26.20
CA GLY A 69 16.15 -33.70 -25.59
C GLY A 69 15.65 -35.12 -25.34
N SER A 70 16.42 -36.13 -25.75
CA SER A 70 16.17 -37.49 -25.30
C SER A 70 16.50 -37.56 -23.80
N LEU A 71 15.71 -38.34 -23.06
CA LEU A 71 16.04 -38.63 -21.66
C LEU A 71 17.42 -39.30 -21.61
N GLY A 72 18.29 -38.83 -20.71
CA GLY A 72 19.57 -39.50 -20.46
C GLY A 72 19.34 -40.92 -19.96
N SER A 73 20.28 -41.83 -20.24
CA SER A 73 20.20 -43.27 -19.91
C SER A 73 20.03 -43.62 -18.41
N GLY A 74 19.95 -42.62 -17.53
CA GLY A 74 19.66 -42.76 -16.10
C GLY A 74 18.43 -41.96 -15.65
N SER A 75 17.56 -41.56 -16.57
CA SER A 75 16.32 -40.87 -16.24
C SER A 75 15.31 -41.85 -15.67
N ILE A 76 14.69 -41.49 -14.54
CA ILE A 76 13.65 -42.26 -13.85
C ILE A 76 12.41 -42.59 -14.69
N PHE A 77 12.27 -41.97 -15.88
CA PHE A 77 11.14 -42.16 -16.80
C PHE A 77 11.50 -42.96 -18.07
N SER A 78 12.69 -43.57 -18.16
CA SER A 78 12.98 -44.52 -19.26
C SER A 78 12.49 -45.93 -18.93
N ASP A 79 11.75 -46.55 -19.85
CA ASP A 79 11.04 -47.83 -19.71
C ASP A 79 11.96 -49.09 -19.73
N GLY A 80 13.19 -48.94 -19.24
CA GLY A 80 14.18 -50.03 -19.14
C GLY A 80 14.44 -50.39 -17.68
N GLU A 81 14.54 -51.69 -17.40
CA GLU A 81 14.75 -52.25 -16.07
C GLU A 81 15.83 -51.49 -15.29
N VAL A 82 15.48 -51.05 -14.08
CA VAL A 82 16.34 -50.27 -13.19
C VAL A 82 17.52 -51.13 -12.75
N SER A 83 18.61 -51.07 -13.51
CA SER A 83 19.89 -51.61 -13.11
C SER A 83 20.41 -50.82 -11.91
N THR A 84 20.44 -51.44 -10.73
CA THR A 84 20.90 -50.85 -9.46
C THR A 84 22.41 -50.62 -9.38
N SER A 85 23.13 -50.81 -10.48
CA SER A 85 24.59 -50.68 -10.61
C SER A 85 25.04 -49.49 -11.46
N GLY A 86 24.27 -48.40 -11.46
CA GLY A 86 24.76 -47.11 -11.95
C GLY A 86 26.00 -46.65 -11.18
N PRO A 87 26.90 -45.84 -11.77
CA PRO A 87 28.06 -45.30 -11.08
C PRO A 87 27.60 -44.65 -9.79
N THR A 88 27.99 -45.21 -8.65
CA THR A 88 27.85 -44.53 -7.37
C THR A 88 28.49 -43.16 -7.55
N PRO A 89 27.80 -42.06 -7.19
CA PRO A 89 28.44 -40.75 -7.24
C PRO A 89 29.70 -40.89 -6.41
N LYS A 90 30.87 -40.80 -7.05
CA LYS A 90 32.14 -40.76 -6.35
C LYS A 90 31.97 -39.64 -5.34
N LYS A 91 31.86 -40.01 -4.06
CA LYS A 91 32.06 -39.08 -2.96
C LYS A 91 33.36 -38.40 -3.31
N ARG A 92 33.29 -37.12 -3.69
CA ARG A 92 34.45 -36.35 -4.17
C ARG A 92 35.60 -36.71 -3.25
N ALA A 93 36.63 -37.36 -3.80
CA ALA A 93 37.85 -37.58 -3.06
C ALA A 93 38.25 -36.21 -2.53
N SER A 94 38.49 -36.12 -1.23
CA SER A 94 38.85 -34.91 -0.51
C SER A 94 40.13 -34.34 -1.12
N LYS A 95 39.95 -33.57 -2.19
CA LYS A 95 40.91 -32.60 -2.65
C LYS A 95 40.99 -31.61 -1.49
N LYS A 96 42.18 -31.48 -0.90
CA LYS A 96 42.54 -30.34 -0.03
C LYS A 96 42.57 -29.07 -0.89
N ASP A 97 41.49 -28.80 -1.61
CA ASP A 97 41.16 -27.48 -2.08
C ASP A 97 40.34 -26.87 -0.95
N LYS A 98 40.68 -25.64 -0.59
CA LYS A 98 39.94 -24.81 0.34
C LYS A 98 38.55 -24.54 -0.24
N ASP A 99 37.65 -25.50 -0.14
CA ASP A 99 36.22 -25.22 -0.17
C ASP A 99 35.91 -24.66 1.23
N GLU A 100 36.35 -23.42 1.46
CA GLU A 100 35.59 -22.51 2.31
C GLU A 100 34.18 -22.56 1.70
N ASP A 101 33.19 -22.98 2.49
CA ASP A 101 31.81 -22.64 2.19
C ASP A 101 31.76 -21.10 2.20
N GLU A 102 32.17 -20.48 1.10
CA GLU A 102 31.85 -19.10 0.80
C GLU A 102 30.34 -19.12 0.62
N ASP A 103 29.63 -18.95 1.73
CA ASP A 103 28.44 -18.13 1.75
C ASP A 103 28.83 -16.87 0.96
N VAL A 104 28.55 -16.87 -0.34
CA VAL A 104 28.75 -15.69 -1.19
C VAL A 104 27.74 -14.69 -0.64
N GLU A 105 28.14 -13.99 0.41
CA GLU A 105 27.45 -12.86 0.98
C GLU A 105 27.38 -11.84 -0.15
N GLN A 106 26.34 -11.95 -0.96
CA GLN A 106 26.04 -10.96 -1.98
C GLN A 106 26.03 -9.63 -1.27
N SER A 107 26.95 -8.76 -1.66
CA SER A 107 27.13 -7.46 -1.05
C SER A 107 25.77 -6.75 -1.04
N THR A 108 25.28 -6.46 0.16
CA THR A 108 23.97 -5.80 0.34
C THR A 108 24.01 -4.33 -0.08
N ALA A 109 25.21 -3.84 -0.43
CA ALA A 109 25.48 -2.51 -0.91
C ALA A 109 24.60 -2.16 -2.13
N LEU A 110 24.09 -0.94 -2.13
CA LEU A 110 23.24 -0.44 -3.21
C LEU A 110 24.00 -0.35 -4.54
N ALA A 111 25.31 -0.13 -4.51
CA ALA A 111 26.17 0.01 -5.68
C ALA A 111 26.23 -1.25 -6.54
N ASP A 112 26.14 -2.43 -5.91
CA ASP A 112 26.29 -3.72 -6.58
C ASP A 112 24.97 -4.21 -7.20
N ARG A 113 23.88 -3.47 -6.99
CA ARG A 113 22.55 -3.80 -7.50
C ARG A 113 22.46 -3.48 -9.00
N ASN A 114 22.44 -4.52 -9.83
CA ASN A 114 22.22 -4.35 -11.28
C ASN A 114 20.83 -3.76 -11.57
N ARG A 115 20.82 -2.47 -11.96
CA ARG A 115 19.61 -1.70 -12.26
C ARG A 115 18.77 -2.32 -13.37
N ASP A 116 19.39 -2.91 -14.38
CA ASP A 116 18.66 -3.47 -15.53
C ASP A 116 17.87 -4.72 -15.10
N THR A 117 18.50 -5.59 -14.30
CA THR A 117 17.83 -6.77 -13.75
C THR A 117 16.65 -6.39 -12.85
N ILE A 118 16.84 -5.39 -11.99
CA ILE A 118 15.81 -4.90 -11.07
C ILE A 118 14.68 -4.18 -11.82
N SER A 119 14.99 -3.43 -12.88
CA SER A 119 13.99 -2.69 -13.65
C SER A 119 12.93 -3.63 -14.27
N ARG A 120 13.35 -4.83 -14.70
CA ARG A 120 12.45 -5.83 -15.30
C ARG A 120 11.43 -6.38 -14.31
N THR A 121 11.80 -6.53 -13.03
CA THR A 121 10.91 -7.02 -11.98
C THR A 121 10.07 -5.91 -11.36
N LEU A 122 10.65 -4.73 -11.12
CA LEU A 122 9.95 -3.58 -10.55
C LEU A 122 9.00 -2.89 -11.54
N ILE A 123 9.29 -2.93 -12.83
CA ILE A 123 8.54 -2.21 -13.88
C ILE A 123 8.02 -3.21 -14.93
N PRO A 124 7.03 -4.05 -14.59
CA PRO A 124 6.47 -5.02 -15.54
C PRO A 124 5.76 -4.36 -16.74
N HIS A 125 5.31 -3.10 -16.59
CA HIS A 125 4.57 -2.36 -17.62
C HIS A 125 5.11 -0.93 -17.81
N PRO A 126 6.21 -0.75 -18.57
CA PRO A 126 6.88 0.54 -18.70
C PRO A 126 6.00 1.62 -19.33
N GLU A 127 5.24 1.29 -20.38
CA GLU A 127 4.34 2.23 -21.06
C GLU A 127 3.26 2.82 -20.15
N ARG A 128 2.67 1.99 -19.27
CA ARG A 128 1.64 2.47 -18.33
C ARG A 128 2.24 3.40 -17.29
N ARG A 129 3.46 3.08 -16.82
CA ARG A 129 4.23 3.93 -15.90
C ARG A 129 4.54 5.28 -16.54
N ALA A 130 5.06 5.31 -17.77
CA ALA A 130 5.37 6.54 -18.49
C ALA A 130 4.13 7.46 -18.68
N ARG A 131 2.97 6.89 -19.02
CA ARG A 131 1.71 7.67 -19.12
C ARG A 131 1.28 8.25 -17.77
N TRP A 132 1.43 7.48 -16.70
CA TRP A 132 1.12 7.93 -15.35
C TRP A 132 2.09 9.02 -14.88
N GLU A 133 3.39 8.85 -15.12
CA GLU A 133 4.43 9.85 -14.82
C GLU A 133 4.14 11.17 -15.56
N ARG A 134 3.85 11.10 -16.87
CA ARG A 134 3.41 12.28 -17.65
C ARG A 134 2.19 12.96 -17.02
N LYS A 135 1.18 12.18 -16.58
CA LYS A 135 -0.01 12.73 -15.91
C LYS A 135 0.34 13.42 -14.59
N MET A 136 1.24 12.85 -13.79
CA MET A 136 1.70 13.45 -12.52
C MET A 136 2.50 14.73 -12.77
N VAL A 137 3.41 14.74 -13.75
CA VAL A 137 4.17 15.94 -14.14
C VAL A 137 3.24 17.05 -14.61
N ILE A 138 2.26 16.76 -15.47
CA ILE A 138 1.27 17.76 -15.92
C ILE A 138 0.48 18.30 -14.72
N ARG A 139 0.10 17.46 -13.75
CA ARG A 139 -0.58 17.90 -12.53
C ARG A 139 0.31 18.83 -11.69
N ALA A 140 1.57 18.47 -11.49
CA ALA A 140 2.52 19.29 -10.74
C ALA A 140 2.72 20.67 -11.40
N VAL A 141 2.86 20.71 -12.73
CA VAL A 141 2.96 21.95 -13.51
C VAL A 141 1.69 22.79 -13.36
N LYS A 142 0.49 22.18 -13.46
CA LYS A 142 -0.79 22.89 -13.28
C LYS A 142 -0.92 23.49 -11.88
N ASN A 143 -0.49 22.76 -10.85
CA ASN A 143 -0.48 23.23 -9.47
C ASN A 143 0.68 24.19 -9.18
N ARG A 144 1.53 24.51 -10.18
CA ARG A 144 2.70 25.40 -10.05
C ARG A 144 3.66 24.95 -8.95
N GLY A 145 3.76 23.64 -8.71
CA GLY A 145 4.58 23.06 -7.65
C GLY A 145 4.02 23.22 -6.23
N GLN A 146 2.80 23.74 -6.05
CA GLN A 146 2.16 23.80 -4.74
C GLN A 146 1.74 22.40 -4.29
N LEU A 147 2.21 22.01 -3.11
CA LEU A 147 1.85 20.75 -2.47
C LEU A 147 0.54 20.90 -1.70
N THR A 148 -0.31 19.90 -1.82
CA THR A 148 -1.49 19.74 -0.96
C THR A 148 -1.06 19.38 0.46
N LYS A 149 -1.94 19.63 1.45
CA LYS A 149 -1.66 19.27 2.84
C LYS A 149 -1.32 17.78 3.00
N GLU A 150 -1.98 16.90 2.24
CA GLU A 150 -1.74 15.45 2.26
C GLU A 150 -0.35 15.10 1.73
N GLU A 151 0.09 15.73 0.63
CA GLU A 151 1.43 15.54 0.07
C GLU A 151 2.51 16.05 1.04
N VAL A 152 2.30 17.20 1.69
CA VAL A 152 3.23 17.72 2.71
C VAL A 152 3.34 16.74 3.89
N ILE A 153 2.23 16.16 4.34
CA ILE A 153 2.25 15.16 5.42
C ILE A 153 3.01 13.90 4.98
N GLN A 154 2.71 13.36 3.80
CA GLN A 154 3.39 12.16 3.28
C GLN A 154 4.89 12.35 3.07
N GLN A 155 5.33 13.58 2.73
CA GLN A 155 6.74 13.91 2.58
C GLN A 155 7.45 14.09 3.93
N SER A 156 6.77 14.65 4.93
CA SER A 156 7.39 15.08 6.19
C SER A 156 7.25 14.09 7.34
N GLU A 157 6.26 13.21 7.31
CA GLU A 157 5.94 12.23 8.35
C GLU A 157 6.12 10.81 7.82
N ARG A 158 6.77 9.97 8.62
CA ARG A 158 6.94 8.56 8.29
C ARG A 158 5.76 7.75 8.82
N GLU A 159 5.26 6.86 7.98
CA GLU A 159 4.26 5.87 8.37
C GLU A 159 4.61 4.50 7.81
N LEU A 160 4.25 3.46 8.57
CA LEU A 160 4.28 2.07 8.10
C LEU A 160 2.92 1.43 8.38
N GLN A 161 2.30 0.90 7.34
CA GLN A 161 1.18 -0.02 7.47
C GLN A 161 1.69 -1.46 7.39
N SER A 162 1.62 -2.21 8.49
CA SER A 162 2.01 -3.62 8.53
C SER A 162 0.78 -4.51 8.78
N ARG A 163 0.80 -5.72 8.22
CA ARG A 163 -0.29 -6.71 8.35
C ARG A 163 0.26 -8.05 8.80
N SER A 164 -0.38 -8.63 9.81
CA SER A 164 0.00 -9.93 10.34
C SER A 164 -0.35 -11.07 9.39
N HIS A 165 0.22 -12.23 9.67
CA HIS A 165 -0.30 -13.51 9.17
C HIS A 165 -1.68 -13.81 9.78
N TRP A 166 -2.32 -14.87 9.28
CA TRP A 166 -3.63 -15.30 9.77
C TRP A 166 -3.53 -15.95 11.15
N PHE A 167 -4.19 -15.38 12.14
CA PHE A 167 -4.38 -15.95 13.46
C PHE A 167 -5.61 -16.86 13.50
N LYS A 168 -5.53 -17.96 14.26
CA LYS A 168 -6.67 -18.85 14.52
C LYS A 168 -7.58 -18.25 15.60
N THR A 169 -8.26 -17.16 15.28
CA THR A 169 -9.19 -16.50 16.19
C THR A 169 -10.29 -15.78 15.42
N SER A 170 -11.30 -15.29 16.14
CA SER A 170 -12.41 -14.52 15.58
C SER A 170 -12.15 -13.02 15.69
N VAL A 171 -12.76 -12.25 14.79
CA VAL A 171 -12.69 -10.78 14.79
C VAL A 171 -13.15 -10.22 16.14
N LYS A 172 -14.21 -10.83 16.73
CA LYS A 172 -14.75 -10.41 18.04
C LYS A 172 -13.77 -10.64 19.20
N LYS A 173 -12.90 -11.66 19.10
CA LYS A 173 -11.92 -12.00 20.15
C LYS A 173 -10.63 -11.20 19.99
N LEU A 174 -10.22 -10.92 18.76
CA LEU A 174 -9.01 -10.15 18.46
C LEU A 174 -9.25 -8.63 18.55
N GLY A 175 -10.46 -8.17 18.25
CA GLY A 175 -10.83 -6.74 18.27
C GLY A 175 -10.52 -6.02 19.60
N PRO A 176 -10.82 -6.59 20.78
CA PRO A 176 -10.42 -6.00 22.06
C PRO A 176 -8.91 -5.80 22.21
N LEU A 177 -8.09 -6.73 21.73
CA LEU A 177 -6.64 -6.61 21.77
C LEU A 177 -6.16 -5.50 20.83
N ALA A 178 -6.73 -5.39 19.62
CA ALA A 178 -6.42 -4.32 18.68
C ALA A 178 -6.70 -2.93 19.30
N ARG A 179 -7.87 -2.75 19.93
CA ARG A 179 -8.21 -1.50 20.63
C ARG A 179 -7.29 -1.22 21.82
N GLN A 180 -6.81 -2.26 22.50
CA GLN A 180 -5.94 -2.13 23.66
C GLN A 180 -4.53 -1.66 23.31
N VAL A 181 -4.05 -1.97 22.11
CA VAL A 181 -2.72 -1.51 21.61
C VAL A 181 -2.81 -0.20 20.85
N ALA A 182 -3.96 0.15 20.26
CA ALA A 182 -4.16 1.41 19.58
C ALA A 182 -3.92 2.61 20.51
N GLY A 183 -3.16 3.59 20.02
CA GLY A 183 -2.82 4.80 20.77
C GLY A 183 -1.70 4.63 21.81
N LYS A 184 -1.11 3.44 21.97
CA LYS A 184 0.06 3.25 22.83
C LYS A 184 1.36 3.39 22.03
N LYS A 185 2.46 3.70 22.73
CA LYS A 185 3.80 3.50 22.18
C LYS A 185 4.00 2.04 21.80
N VAL A 186 4.80 1.76 20.78
CA VAL A 186 5.02 0.39 20.33
C VAL A 186 5.60 -0.49 21.45
N GLU A 187 6.54 0.05 22.22
CA GLU A 187 7.15 -0.65 23.36
C GLU A 187 6.14 -0.95 24.48
N ASP A 188 5.30 0.04 24.83
CA ASP A 188 4.22 -0.15 25.81
C ASP A 188 3.19 -1.17 25.33
N ALA A 189 2.89 -1.20 24.03
CA ALA A 189 2.00 -2.19 23.44
C ALA A 189 2.60 -3.60 23.51
N ILE A 190 3.90 -3.75 23.22
CA ILE A 190 4.63 -5.03 23.36
C ILE A 190 4.60 -5.48 24.82
N MET A 191 4.91 -4.60 25.76
CA MET A 191 4.85 -4.88 27.20
C MET A 191 3.43 -5.31 27.62
N GLN A 192 2.39 -4.63 27.14
CA GLN A 192 1.00 -4.99 27.42
C GLN A 192 0.64 -6.38 26.89
N MET A 193 1.11 -6.75 25.69
CA MET A 193 0.84 -8.06 25.11
C MET A 193 1.63 -9.17 25.81
N ARG A 194 2.86 -8.90 26.29
CA ARG A 194 3.67 -9.82 27.10
C ARG A 194 2.93 -10.29 28.35
N TYR A 195 2.28 -9.37 29.06
CA TYR A 195 1.56 -9.69 30.31
C TYR A 195 0.06 -9.97 30.11
N SER A 196 -0.41 -10.04 28.86
CA SER A 196 -1.82 -10.32 28.59
C SER A 196 -2.14 -11.79 28.73
N LYS A 197 -3.21 -12.11 29.47
CA LYS A 197 -3.69 -13.49 29.69
C LYS A 197 -4.33 -14.13 28.44
N LYS A 198 -4.54 -13.37 27.36
CA LYS A 198 -5.27 -13.84 26.18
C LYS A 198 -4.35 -14.66 25.27
N LYS A 199 -4.78 -15.85 24.83
CA LYS A 199 -4.00 -16.71 23.91
C LYS A 199 -3.47 -15.98 22.67
N ALA A 200 -4.33 -15.18 22.03
CA ALA A 200 -3.97 -14.43 20.83
C ALA A 200 -2.94 -13.31 21.09
N ALA A 201 -2.68 -12.92 22.35
CA ALA A 201 -1.71 -11.87 22.66
C ALA A 201 -0.27 -12.29 22.32
N LYS A 202 0.05 -13.59 22.38
CA LYS A 202 1.36 -14.11 21.98
C LYS A 202 1.63 -13.86 20.49
N ASP A 203 0.62 -14.10 19.64
CA ASP A 203 0.73 -13.88 18.20
C ASP A 203 0.78 -12.37 17.87
N VAL A 204 0.00 -11.56 18.61
CA VAL A 204 0.02 -10.09 18.46
C VAL A 204 1.37 -9.51 18.90
N LEU A 205 1.97 -10.03 19.97
CA LEU A 205 3.31 -9.64 20.43
C LEU A 205 4.34 -9.88 19.32
N ALA A 206 4.39 -11.09 18.77
CA ALA A 206 5.34 -11.44 17.72
C ALA A 206 5.15 -10.53 16.49
N PHE A 207 3.90 -10.25 16.13
CA PHE A 207 3.58 -9.32 15.06
C PHE A 207 4.01 -7.87 15.35
N LEU A 208 3.83 -7.37 16.57
CA LEU A 208 4.28 -6.02 16.94
C LEU A 208 5.82 -5.89 16.91
N GLU A 209 6.53 -6.93 17.34
CA GLU A 209 8.00 -6.99 17.23
C GLU A 209 8.44 -6.99 15.76
N GLN A 210 7.78 -7.78 14.91
CA GLN A 210 8.01 -7.76 13.46
C GLN A 210 7.74 -6.37 12.85
N ALA A 211 6.59 -5.77 13.17
CA ALA A 211 6.20 -4.46 12.64
C ALA A 211 7.14 -3.34 13.09
N ARG A 212 7.64 -3.40 14.33
CA ARG A 212 8.67 -2.48 14.84
C ARG A 212 9.96 -2.61 14.03
N ASN A 213 10.43 -3.84 13.82
CA ASN A 213 11.66 -4.08 13.07
C ASN A 213 11.51 -3.63 11.61
N GLU A 214 10.36 -3.92 10.98
CA GLU A 214 10.01 -3.45 9.65
C GLU A 214 9.99 -1.91 9.57
N ALA A 215 9.43 -1.24 10.59
CA ALA A 215 9.39 0.22 10.68
C ALA A 215 10.79 0.85 10.73
N ILE A 216 11.68 0.28 11.54
CA ILE A 216 13.05 0.75 11.69
C ILE A 216 13.82 0.52 10.37
N VAL A 217 13.76 -0.69 9.82
CA VAL A 217 14.58 -1.06 8.64
C VAL A 217 14.05 -0.45 7.35
N SER A 218 12.74 -0.51 7.10
CA SER A 218 12.14 -0.08 5.84
C SER A 218 11.92 1.44 5.78
N ARG A 219 11.46 2.03 6.89
CA ARG A 219 11.10 3.46 6.94
C ARG A 219 12.11 4.32 7.70
N GLY A 220 13.03 3.75 8.47
CA GLY A 220 13.97 4.51 9.29
C GLY A 220 13.32 5.20 10.48
N MET A 221 12.20 4.69 10.98
CA MET A 221 11.50 5.27 12.14
C MET A 221 12.23 4.94 13.44
N GLY A 222 12.14 5.80 14.46
CA GLY A 222 12.71 5.54 15.79
C GLY A 222 14.24 5.63 15.91
N ILE A 223 14.95 6.01 14.83
CA ILE A 223 16.40 6.21 14.85
C ILE A 223 16.70 7.60 15.43
N LYS A 224 17.34 7.64 16.61
CA LYS A 224 17.82 8.88 17.23
C LYS A 224 19.06 9.36 16.49
N SER A 225 19.06 10.60 16.01
CA SER A 225 20.30 11.29 15.65
C SER A 225 20.93 11.85 16.91
N THR A 226 22.26 11.73 17.02
CA THR A 226 23.05 12.22 18.16
C THR A 226 22.85 13.73 18.42
N ASP A 227 22.47 14.48 17.39
CA ASP A 227 22.35 15.94 17.43
C ASP A 227 20.93 16.47 17.73
N ASP A 228 19.94 15.58 17.87
CA ASP A 228 18.56 16.00 18.14
C ASP A 228 18.39 16.26 19.64
N GLY A 229 18.62 17.51 20.06
CA GLY A 229 18.18 18.00 21.37
C GLY A 229 16.66 17.89 21.48
N SER A 230 16.17 16.78 22.02
CA SER A 230 14.74 16.48 22.04
C SER A 230 14.01 17.47 22.96
N LYS A 231 13.11 18.25 22.36
CA LYS A 231 12.30 19.23 23.08
C LYS A 231 11.10 18.49 23.63
N GLU A 232 11.00 18.43 24.95
CA GLU A 232 9.83 17.87 25.60
C GLU A 232 8.60 18.74 25.31
N VAL A 233 7.58 18.16 24.65
CA VAL A 233 6.35 18.88 24.29
C VAL A 233 5.16 18.23 25.00
N GLU A 234 4.49 19.01 25.85
CA GLU A 234 3.20 18.62 26.41
C GLU A 234 2.09 18.78 25.36
N ILE A 235 1.44 17.67 25.01
CA ILE A 235 0.32 17.64 24.08
C ILE A 235 -0.96 17.17 24.77
N LYS A 236 -2.11 17.55 24.18
CA LYS A 236 -3.40 16.96 24.52
C LYS A 236 -3.81 16.00 23.41
N LEU A 237 -3.98 14.72 23.70
CA LEU A 237 -4.44 13.70 22.73
C LEU A 237 -5.87 13.98 22.25
N LYS A 238 -6.35 13.22 21.25
CA LYS A 238 -7.74 13.31 20.77
C LYS A 238 -8.75 12.96 21.86
N ASP A 239 -8.38 12.05 22.76
CA ASP A 239 -9.19 11.62 23.90
C ASP A 239 -9.21 12.64 25.07
N GLY A 240 -8.51 13.77 24.92
CA GLY A 240 -8.43 14.83 25.95
C GLY A 240 -7.35 14.61 27.02
N LYS A 241 -6.74 13.43 27.08
CA LYS A 241 -5.63 13.13 28.00
C LYS A 241 -4.40 13.99 27.69
N ARG A 242 -3.75 14.51 28.74
CA ARG A 242 -2.43 15.15 28.63
C ARG A 242 -1.38 14.07 28.47
N TYR A 243 -0.44 14.30 27.58
CA TYR A 243 0.63 13.37 27.26
C TYR A 243 1.88 14.16 26.92
N THR A 244 3.03 13.68 27.39
CA THR A 244 4.29 14.38 27.21
C THR A 244 5.14 13.62 26.20
N VAL A 245 5.42 14.27 25.07
CA VAL A 245 6.29 13.72 24.03
C VAL A 245 7.71 14.10 24.39
N ARG A 246 8.53 13.09 24.73
CA ARG A 246 9.96 13.27 24.97
C ARG A 246 10.73 13.30 23.66
N ASP A 247 10.54 12.28 22.83
CA ASP A 247 11.22 12.15 21.54
C ASP A 247 10.18 12.14 20.40
N GLU A 248 10.31 13.05 19.44
CA GLU A 248 9.36 13.15 18.30
C GLU A 248 9.45 11.94 17.35
N ARG A 249 10.59 11.25 17.30
CA ARG A 249 10.83 10.11 16.41
C ARG A 249 10.34 8.78 16.99
N GLU A 250 9.89 8.78 18.24
CA GLU A 250 9.43 7.57 18.90
C GLU A 250 8.20 6.99 18.19
N ILE A 251 8.16 5.67 18.09
CA ILE A 251 7.13 4.97 17.30
C ILE A 251 5.92 4.67 18.18
N TYR A 252 4.74 5.04 17.71
CA TYR A 252 3.47 4.68 18.35
C TYR A 252 2.52 4.00 17.37
N VAL A 253 1.56 3.26 17.94
CA VAL A 253 0.47 2.62 17.21
C VAL A 253 -0.62 3.65 16.97
N ASP A 254 -0.74 4.18 15.76
CA ASP A 254 -1.78 5.16 15.41
C ASP A 254 -3.14 4.50 15.30
N GLN A 255 -3.20 3.45 14.48
CA GLN A 255 -4.41 2.70 14.21
C GLN A 255 -4.12 1.21 14.31
N ALA A 256 -5.10 0.47 14.84
CA ALA A 256 -5.06 -0.99 14.83
C ALA A 256 -6.47 -1.51 14.56
N TRP A 257 -6.61 -2.39 13.56
CA TRP A 257 -7.87 -3.00 13.21
C TRP A 257 -7.70 -4.45 12.79
N VAL A 258 -8.81 -5.20 12.79
CA VAL A 258 -8.81 -6.63 12.50
C VAL A 258 -9.51 -6.89 11.18
N ASN A 259 -8.85 -7.65 10.32
CA ASN A 259 -9.39 -8.13 9.06
C ASN A 259 -9.88 -9.58 9.20
N ARG A 260 -10.92 -9.91 8.43
CA ARG A 260 -11.49 -11.24 8.35
C ARG A 260 -10.69 -12.08 7.36
N GLY A 261 -10.31 -13.29 7.77
CA GLY A 261 -9.63 -14.26 6.93
C GLY A 261 -10.57 -15.32 6.37
N PRO A 262 -10.01 -16.34 5.68
CA PRO A 262 -10.79 -17.47 5.19
C PRO A 262 -11.41 -18.23 6.37
N TYR A 263 -12.55 -18.88 6.13
CA TYR A 263 -13.20 -19.75 7.10
C TYR A 263 -12.84 -21.20 6.83
N GLY A 264 -12.57 -21.95 7.90
CA GLY A 264 -12.66 -23.40 7.80
C GLY A 264 -14.11 -23.86 7.75
N VAL A 265 -14.30 -25.15 7.52
CA VAL A 265 -15.61 -25.81 7.48
C VAL A 265 -15.54 -27.03 8.37
N ASP A 266 -16.35 -27.05 9.42
CA ASP A 266 -16.54 -28.23 10.28
C ASP A 266 -18.04 -28.52 10.39
N PHE A 267 -18.40 -29.73 10.81
CA PHE A 267 -19.79 -30.14 11.02
C PHE A 267 -20.07 -30.33 12.52
N ASP A 268 -21.19 -29.78 13.00
CA ASP A 268 -21.71 -29.94 14.36
C ASP A 268 -22.89 -30.90 14.32
N HIS A 269 -22.64 -32.15 14.69
CA HIS A 269 -23.66 -33.21 14.74
C HIS A 269 -24.50 -33.07 16.00
N ARG A 270 -25.79 -32.78 15.83
CA ARG A 270 -26.76 -32.62 16.92
C ARG A 270 -27.76 -33.77 16.95
N ALA A 271 -28.51 -33.85 18.04
CA ALA A 271 -29.59 -34.81 18.18
C ALA A 271 -30.63 -34.67 17.06
N ARG A 272 -31.39 -35.75 16.80
CA ARG A 272 -32.47 -35.81 15.80
C ARG A 272 -32.00 -35.54 14.36
N GLY A 273 -30.81 -36.02 14.00
CA GLY A 273 -30.27 -35.96 12.63
C GLY A 273 -29.95 -34.55 12.12
N GLN A 274 -29.90 -33.54 13.01
CA GLN A 274 -29.58 -32.16 12.62
C GLN A 274 -28.06 -31.99 12.51
N ILE A 275 -27.57 -31.54 11.35
CA ILE A 275 -26.15 -31.27 11.12
C ILE A 275 -25.98 -29.80 10.76
N ASN A 276 -25.39 -29.05 11.68
CA ASN A 276 -25.07 -27.65 11.44
C ASN A 276 -23.65 -27.51 10.87
N ARG A 277 -23.42 -26.49 10.05
CA ARG A 277 -22.08 -26.17 9.55
C ARG A 277 -21.40 -25.14 10.45
N LEU A 278 -20.36 -25.56 11.17
CA LEU A 278 -19.46 -24.68 11.89
C LEU A 278 -18.49 -24.00 10.92
N ARG A 279 -18.21 -22.72 11.21
CA ARG A 279 -17.28 -21.89 10.43
C ARG A 279 -16.17 -21.37 11.35
N PRO A 280 -15.13 -22.18 11.65
CA PRO A 280 -14.00 -21.72 12.44
C PRO A 280 -13.26 -20.57 11.73
N PRO A 281 -13.15 -19.38 12.36
CA PRO A 281 -12.56 -18.20 11.73
C PRO A 281 -11.04 -18.22 11.75
N TYR A 282 -10.47 -17.58 10.73
CA TYR A 282 -9.12 -17.00 10.76
C TYR A 282 -9.24 -15.48 10.62
N THR A 283 -8.30 -14.74 11.21
CA THR A 283 -8.29 -13.26 11.15
C THR A 283 -6.87 -12.73 11.16
N ALA A 284 -6.64 -11.57 10.56
CA ALA A 284 -5.35 -10.88 10.61
C ALA A 284 -5.49 -9.54 11.33
N LEU A 285 -4.45 -9.11 12.04
CA LEU A 285 -4.33 -7.77 12.60
C LEU A 285 -3.60 -6.89 11.60
N ALA A 286 -4.07 -5.66 11.40
CA ALA A 286 -3.36 -4.63 10.66
C ALA A 286 -3.12 -3.44 11.60
N VAL A 287 -1.92 -2.89 11.53
CA VAL A 287 -1.48 -1.78 12.35
C VAL A 287 -0.83 -0.71 11.48
N VAL A 288 -1.12 0.55 11.78
CA VAL A 288 -0.40 1.71 11.24
C VAL A 288 0.48 2.27 12.34
N LEU A 289 1.78 2.25 12.10
CA LEU A 289 2.81 2.82 12.94
C LEU A 289 3.21 4.19 12.41
N LYS A 290 3.30 5.17 13.31
CA LYS A 290 3.74 6.54 13.01
C LYS A 290 4.71 7.01 14.10
N GLU A 291 5.38 8.12 13.83
CA GLU A 291 6.24 8.82 14.78
C GLU A 291 5.43 9.83 15.62
N GLU A 292 5.82 10.06 16.88
CA GLU A 292 5.18 11.03 17.79
C GLU A 292 5.12 12.47 17.21
N LYS A 293 6.00 12.80 16.24
CA LYS A 293 5.92 14.01 15.41
C LYS A 293 4.52 14.25 14.84
N THR A 294 3.85 13.20 14.37
CA THR A 294 2.47 13.29 13.86
C THR A 294 1.50 13.77 14.94
N ARG A 295 1.62 13.27 16.18
CA ARG A 295 0.75 13.68 17.29
C ARG A 295 0.97 15.13 17.68
N VAL A 296 2.22 15.58 17.66
CA VAL A 296 2.57 16.99 17.88
C VAL A 296 1.93 17.88 16.82
N ARG A 297 2.02 17.51 15.53
CA ARG A 297 1.33 18.23 14.45
C ARG A 297 -0.19 18.23 14.65
N GLU A 298 -0.80 17.09 14.88
CA GLU A 298 -2.25 16.98 15.06
C GLU A 298 -2.76 17.79 16.26
N TRP A 299 -1.96 17.89 17.32
CA TRP A 299 -2.26 18.75 18.45
C TRP A 299 -2.14 20.24 18.09
N ARG A 300 -1.09 20.66 17.37
CA ARG A 300 -0.94 22.03 16.87
C ARG A 300 -2.11 22.41 15.96
N ASP A 301 -2.42 21.58 14.96
CA ASP A 301 -3.55 21.76 14.03
C ASP A 301 -4.88 21.92 14.79
N ARG A 302 -5.14 21.06 15.79
CA ARG A 302 -6.35 21.16 16.61
C ARG A 302 -6.36 22.41 17.48
N THR A 303 -5.22 22.79 18.03
CA THR A 303 -5.09 23.98 18.89
C THR A 303 -5.29 25.25 18.10
N GLU A 304 -4.65 25.38 16.92
CA GLU A 304 -4.84 26.50 16.01
C GLU A 304 -6.28 26.59 15.52
N LYS A 305 -6.88 25.45 15.13
CA LYS A 305 -8.30 25.40 14.76
C LYS A 305 -9.20 25.85 15.90
N ALA A 306 -8.94 25.38 17.13
CA ALA A 306 -9.71 25.79 18.31
C ALA A 306 -9.50 27.26 18.65
N LEU A 307 -8.29 27.81 18.51
CA LEU A 307 -8.01 29.23 18.70
C LEU A 307 -8.74 30.09 17.66
N ARG A 308 -8.72 29.67 16.40
CA ARG A 308 -9.48 30.33 15.33
C ARG A 308 -10.98 30.29 15.63
N GLU A 309 -11.52 29.13 15.97
CA GLU A 309 -12.94 28.99 16.32
C GLU A 309 -13.32 29.79 17.56
N ARG A 310 -12.44 29.92 18.56
CA ARG A 310 -12.68 30.78 19.74
C ARG A 310 -12.67 32.26 19.38
N LYS A 311 -11.79 32.69 18.48
CA LYS A 311 -11.75 34.08 17.99
C LYS A 311 -12.98 34.41 17.15
N GLU A 312 -13.38 33.50 16.26
CA GLU A 312 -14.56 33.66 15.39
C GLU A 312 -15.88 33.55 16.16
N LYS A 313 -15.98 32.60 17.08
CA LYS A 313 -17.18 32.31 17.90
C LYS A 313 -16.98 32.79 19.33
N LEU A 314 -16.32 33.93 19.50
CA LEU A 314 -16.28 34.58 20.81
C LEU A 314 -17.73 34.91 21.18
N TRP A 315 -18.17 34.46 22.35
CA TRP A 315 -19.51 34.76 22.80
C TRP A 315 -19.64 36.27 23.02
N VAL A 316 -20.58 36.88 22.31
CA VAL A 316 -20.94 38.30 22.43
C VAL A 316 -22.34 38.35 23.04
N GLN A 317 -22.57 39.28 23.98
CA GLN A 317 -23.85 39.40 24.68
C GLN A 317 -25.02 39.60 23.70
N MET A 318 -24.82 40.45 22.69
CA MET A 318 -25.78 40.73 21.64
C MET A 318 -25.12 40.51 20.27
N PRO A 319 -25.24 39.29 19.69
CA PRO A 319 -24.62 38.99 18.40
C PRO A 319 -25.47 39.52 17.24
N ASP A 320 -24.82 40.11 16.24
CA ASP A 320 -25.45 40.51 14.98
C ASP A 320 -25.82 39.27 14.16
N ARG A 321 -27.03 38.76 14.39
CA ARG A 321 -27.59 37.65 13.62
C ARG A 321 -28.13 38.22 12.31
N ARG A 322 -27.69 37.65 11.18
CA ARG A 322 -28.27 38.01 9.88
C ARG A 322 -29.79 37.77 9.89
N VAL A 323 -30.55 38.75 9.40
CA VAL A 323 -31.97 38.58 9.12
C VAL A 323 -32.09 37.63 7.93
N THR A 324 -32.65 36.44 8.14
CA THR A 324 -32.75 35.41 7.09
C THR A 324 -33.98 35.55 6.19
N GLY A 325 -34.98 36.32 6.62
CA GLY A 325 -36.18 36.61 5.82
C GLY A 325 -35.97 37.83 4.93
N GLN A 326 -36.45 37.75 3.70
CA GLN A 326 -36.45 38.87 2.76
C GLN A 326 -37.89 39.33 2.50
N SER A 327 -38.18 40.61 2.77
CA SER A 327 -39.39 41.31 2.32
C SER A 327 -39.05 42.24 1.16
N GLN A 328 -40.03 42.52 0.30
CA GLN A 328 -39.87 43.46 -0.83
C GLN A 328 -40.00 44.94 -0.40
N TYR A 329 -40.39 45.18 0.84
CA TYR A 329 -40.51 46.49 1.44
C TYR A 329 -39.65 46.55 2.70
N TYR A 330 -39.22 47.77 3.04
CA TYR A 330 -38.48 48.01 4.26
C TYR A 330 -39.39 47.94 5.49
N SER A 331 -38.88 47.34 6.56
CA SER A 331 -39.60 47.13 7.82
C SER A 331 -38.71 47.50 9.02
N TRP A 332 -37.96 48.59 8.88
CA TRP A 332 -36.91 49.04 9.81
C TRP A 332 -37.35 49.03 11.28
#